data_AF-A0A7X0HPF7-F1
#
_entry.id   AF-A0A7X0HPF7-F1
#
_cell.length_a   1.000
_cell.length_b   1.000
_cell.length_c   1.000
_cell.angle_alpha   90.00
_cell.angle_beta   90.00
_cell.angle_gamma   90.00
#
_symmetry.space_group_name_H-M   'P 1'
#
loop_
_entity.id
_entity.type
_entity.pdbx_description
1 polymer ?
#
loop_
_entity_poly.entity_id
_entity_poly.type
_entity_poly.pdbx_seq_one_letter_code
_entity_poly.pdbx_strand_id
1 'polypeptide(L)'
;MERQQYVERCSELFAVGGYEAVRTAAEAGLKESGPDPVLFRWLGQAHAAEDDDDHDRDAETAYRKGLALAEDDLGLMVSYLELCLRSDSFEYPGRARRAVILQERIEELAPPGSTERERVDDATGWAGRGYWDDLNLAVAHGQAQQAATAEQSVLVTGALRRAARGESSEGTGEDLRAAELAAAVEMLQGVRNAPLRLLLAHRVEAYVLTFLASFGLNKVLVWSGVLDFSLWGWLLWAPILMAEAKLRQAKKLGQERVIARIQARHDKTHLP
;
A
#
# COMPACT_ATOMS: atom_id res chain seq x y z
N MET A 1 14.07 25.83 -6.19
CA MET A 1 14.05 25.08 -4.91
C MET A 1 15.36 24.32 -4.77
N GLU A 2 15.91 24.11 -3.57
CA GLU A 2 17.13 23.29 -3.43
C GLU A 2 16.79 21.81 -3.67
N ARG A 3 17.63 21.09 -4.41
CA ARG A 3 17.48 19.65 -4.70
C ARG A 3 17.04 18.83 -3.47
N GLN A 4 17.59 19.14 -2.31
CA GLN A 4 17.29 18.44 -1.05
C GLN A 4 15.82 18.54 -0.64
N GLN A 5 15.16 19.67 -0.92
CA GLN A 5 13.74 19.88 -0.60
C GLN A 5 12.84 19.01 -1.47
N TYR A 6 13.18 18.79 -2.75
CA TYR A 6 12.45 17.83 -3.60
C TYR A 6 12.61 16.40 -3.12
N VAL A 7 13.82 16.01 -2.71
CA VAL A 7 14.10 14.66 -2.19
C VAL A 7 13.32 14.41 -0.90
N GLU A 8 13.29 15.39 0.01
CA GLU A 8 12.51 15.33 1.25
C GLU A 8 11.00 15.29 0.99
N ARG A 9 10.50 16.13 0.07
CA ARG A 9 9.10 16.10 -0.36
C ARG A 9 8.72 14.73 -0.95
N CYS A 10 9.59 14.15 -1.78
CA CYS A 10 9.36 12.82 -2.36
C CYS A 10 9.32 11.73 -1.27
N SER A 11 10.27 11.74 -0.33
CA SER A 11 10.32 10.70 0.72
C SER A 11 9.08 10.72 1.62
N GLU A 12 8.63 11.91 2.03
CA GLU A 12 7.45 12.06 2.88
C GLU A 12 6.16 11.68 2.16
N LEU A 13 6.00 12.10 0.90
CA LEU A 13 4.85 11.71 0.09
C LEU A 13 4.83 10.21 -0.18
N PHE A 14 6.00 9.60 -0.43
CA PHE A 14 6.11 8.16 -0.64
C PHE A 14 5.73 7.37 0.61
N ALA A 15 6.16 7.83 1.80
CA ALA A 15 5.85 7.19 3.08
C ALA A 15 4.34 7.12 3.37
N VAL A 16 3.54 8.02 2.80
CA VAL A 16 2.08 8.04 2.94
C VAL A 16 1.35 7.50 1.70
N GLY A 17 2.05 6.86 0.76
CA GLY A 17 1.47 6.29 -0.46
C GLY A 17 1.00 7.32 -1.48
N GLY A 18 1.48 8.55 -1.42
CA GLY A 18 1.16 9.63 -2.36
C GLY A 18 1.94 9.53 -3.68
N TYR A 19 1.93 8.38 -4.35
CA TYR A 19 2.83 8.09 -5.46
C TYR A 19 2.67 9.05 -6.64
N GLU A 20 1.45 9.44 -7.01
CA GLU A 20 1.21 10.49 -8.01
C GLU A 20 1.85 11.84 -7.63
N ALA A 21 1.76 12.21 -6.35
CA ALA A 21 2.37 13.42 -5.83
C ALA A 21 3.91 13.32 -5.81
N VAL A 22 4.47 12.12 -5.56
CA VAL A 22 5.92 11.86 -5.69
C VAL A 22 6.38 12.04 -7.14
N ARG A 23 5.66 11.44 -8.11
CA ARG A 23 5.97 11.61 -9.54
C ARG A 23 6.00 13.09 -9.93
N THR A 24 4.94 13.81 -9.57
CA THR A 24 4.82 15.26 -9.80
C THR A 24 6.00 16.04 -9.18
N ALA A 25 6.35 15.74 -7.93
CA ALA A 25 7.43 16.42 -7.22
C ALA A 25 8.81 16.08 -7.82
N ALA A 26 9.06 14.83 -8.16
CA ALA A 26 10.31 14.38 -8.76
C ALA A 26 10.51 14.97 -10.17
N GLU A 27 9.47 14.99 -11.00
CA GLU A 27 9.50 15.61 -12.33
C GLU A 27 9.75 17.12 -12.25
N ALA A 28 9.07 17.82 -11.32
CA ALA A 28 9.33 19.23 -11.08
C ALA A 28 10.79 19.47 -10.65
N GLY A 29 11.31 18.63 -9.74
CA GLY A 29 12.71 18.69 -9.31
C GLY A 29 13.69 18.46 -10.45
N LEU A 30 13.46 17.47 -11.31
CA LEU A 30 14.27 17.19 -12.50
C LEU A 30 14.24 18.35 -13.50
N LYS A 31 13.09 19.02 -13.64
CA LYS A 31 12.92 20.18 -14.53
C LYS A 31 13.64 21.43 -14.01
N GLU A 32 13.57 21.69 -12.71
CA GLU A 32 14.11 22.91 -12.09
C GLU A 32 15.59 22.78 -11.71
N SER A 33 15.99 21.64 -11.16
CA SER A 33 17.35 21.40 -10.65
C SER A 33 18.26 20.69 -11.65
N GLY A 34 17.69 20.19 -12.76
CA GLY A 34 18.38 19.38 -13.76
C GLY A 34 18.38 17.88 -13.42
N PRO A 35 19.02 17.06 -14.27
CA PRO A 35 19.06 15.61 -14.11
C PRO A 35 19.77 15.21 -12.80
N ASP A 36 19.10 14.42 -11.97
CA ASP A 36 19.63 13.95 -10.67
C ASP A 36 19.28 12.46 -10.45
N PRO A 37 20.27 11.60 -10.10
CA PRO A 37 20.03 10.17 -9.87
C PRO A 37 19.00 9.87 -8.77
N VAL A 38 18.99 10.66 -7.68
CA VAL A 38 18.09 10.42 -6.54
C VAL A 38 16.65 10.75 -6.92
N LEU A 39 16.43 11.83 -7.68
CA LEU A 39 15.09 12.16 -8.19
C LEU A 39 14.60 11.13 -9.22
N PHE A 40 15.48 10.61 -10.07
CA PHE A 40 15.13 9.49 -10.95
C PHE A 40 14.77 8.21 -10.16
N ARG A 41 15.45 7.95 -9.04
CA ARG A 41 15.09 6.84 -8.16
C ARG A 41 13.69 7.00 -7.58
N TRP A 42 13.37 8.18 -7.03
CA TRP A 42 12.04 8.45 -6.50
C TRP A 42 10.93 8.36 -7.55
N LEU A 43 11.19 8.88 -8.76
CA LEU A 43 10.27 8.76 -9.89
C LEU A 43 10.02 7.29 -10.23
N GLY A 44 11.08 6.48 -10.34
CA GLY A 44 10.97 5.06 -10.63
C GLY A 44 10.24 4.27 -9.54
N GLN A 45 10.54 4.55 -8.27
CA GLN A 45 9.87 3.90 -7.14
C GLN A 45 8.38 4.24 -7.09
N ALA A 46 8.01 5.50 -7.37
CA ALA A 46 6.62 5.92 -7.39
C ALA A 46 5.82 5.31 -8.54
N HIS A 47 6.45 5.03 -9.68
CA HIS A 47 5.81 4.25 -10.74
C HIS A 47 5.70 2.76 -10.35
N ALA A 48 6.80 2.15 -9.90
CA ALA A 48 6.83 0.73 -9.55
C ALA A 48 5.87 0.35 -8.41
N ALA A 49 5.48 1.30 -7.55
CA ALA A 49 4.54 1.08 -6.45
C ALA A 49 3.07 0.97 -6.86
N GLU A 50 2.69 1.47 -8.05
CA GLU A 50 1.30 1.37 -8.55
C GLU A 50 1.01 -0.02 -9.18
N ASP A 51 2.06 -0.79 -9.48
CA ASP A 51 1.98 -2.20 -9.91
C ASP A 51 1.04 -2.42 -11.12
N ASP A 52 1.22 -1.59 -12.16
CA ASP A 52 0.54 -1.66 -13.46
C ASP A 52 1.59 -1.63 -14.59
N ASP A 53 1.35 -2.33 -15.71
CA ASP A 53 2.32 -2.59 -16.78
C ASP A 53 2.89 -1.30 -17.40
N ASP A 54 2.05 -0.29 -17.59
CA ASP A 54 2.46 1.00 -18.11
C ASP A 54 3.37 1.74 -17.13
N HIS A 55 3.05 1.67 -15.84
CA HIS A 55 3.90 2.23 -14.79
C HIS A 55 5.22 1.46 -14.65
N ASP A 56 5.26 0.16 -14.84
CA ASP A 56 6.51 -0.61 -14.82
C ASP A 56 7.48 -0.19 -15.94
N ARG A 57 6.95 0.16 -17.13
CA ARG A 57 7.75 0.69 -18.23
C ARG A 57 8.33 2.08 -17.92
N ASP A 58 7.53 2.94 -17.30
CA ASP A 58 7.97 4.27 -16.88
C ASP A 58 9.00 4.18 -15.75
N ALA A 59 8.80 3.26 -14.81
CA ALA A 59 9.75 2.98 -13.74
C ALA A 59 11.12 2.54 -14.29
N GLU A 60 11.13 1.56 -15.20
CA GLU A 60 12.33 1.10 -15.88
C GLU A 60 13.03 2.24 -16.63
N THR A 61 12.27 3.11 -17.29
CA THR A 61 12.81 4.28 -17.99
C THR A 61 13.48 5.26 -17.02
N ALA A 62 12.85 5.54 -15.88
CA ALA A 62 13.41 6.41 -14.85
C ALA A 62 14.71 5.83 -14.27
N TYR A 63 14.72 4.54 -13.89
CA TYR A 63 15.91 3.89 -13.35
C TYR A 63 17.07 3.90 -14.33
N ARG A 64 16.82 3.59 -15.61
CA ARG A 64 17.88 3.62 -16.64
C ARG A 64 18.43 5.02 -16.87
N LYS A 65 17.59 6.07 -16.83
CA LYS A 65 18.06 7.46 -16.89
C LYS A 65 18.92 7.83 -15.67
N GLY A 66 18.52 7.40 -14.47
CA GLY A 66 19.31 7.57 -13.26
C GLY A 66 20.67 6.87 -13.33
N LEU A 67 20.70 5.60 -13.73
CA LEU A 67 21.93 4.81 -13.85
C LEU A 67 22.84 5.31 -14.97
N ALA A 68 22.31 5.96 -16.01
CA ALA A 68 23.13 6.62 -17.02
C ALA A 68 23.89 7.84 -16.47
N LEU A 69 23.44 8.42 -15.35
CA LEU A 69 24.11 9.52 -14.66
C LEU A 69 25.04 9.02 -13.55
N ALA A 70 24.64 7.96 -12.85
CA ALA A 70 25.39 7.33 -11.77
C ALA A 70 25.27 5.80 -11.87
N GLU A 71 26.18 5.20 -12.62
CA GLU A 71 26.15 3.77 -12.98
C GLU A 71 26.21 2.85 -11.75
N ASP A 72 27.00 3.25 -10.74
CA ASP A 72 27.23 2.50 -9.51
C ASP A 72 26.37 3.02 -8.33
N ASP A 73 25.28 3.76 -8.59
CA ASP A 73 24.34 4.14 -7.53
C ASP A 73 23.56 2.91 -7.03
N LEU A 74 23.99 2.36 -5.89
CA LEU A 74 23.42 1.15 -5.32
C LEU A 74 21.91 1.26 -5.08
N GLY A 75 21.39 2.44 -4.72
CA GLY A 75 19.97 2.62 -4.47
C GLY A 75 19.12 2.48 -5.73
N LEU A 76 19.59 3.05 -6.84
CA LEU A 76 18.98 2.87 -8.16
C LEU A 76 19.07 1.41 -8.63
N MET A 77 20.24 0.79 -8.47
CA MET A 77 20.46 -0.60 -8.87
C MET A 77 19.52 -1.56 -8.12
N VAL A 78 19.42 -1.43 -6.80
CA VAL A 78 18.53 -2.26 -5.96
C VAL A 78 17.06 -2.05 -6.36
N SER A 79 16.64 -0.80 -6.52
CA SER A 79 15.24 -0.49 -6.90
C SER A 79 14.91 -1.04 -8.30
N TYR A 80 15.87 -1.03 -9.22
CA TYR A 80 15.70 -1.59 -10.55
C TYR A 80 15.71 -3.13 -10.54
N LEU A 81 16.55 -3.75 -9.70
CA LEU A 81 16.55 -5.19 -9.47
C LEU A 81 15.18 -5.65 -8.96
N GLU A 82 14.63 -4.99 -7.94
CA GLU A 82 13.32 -5.30 -7.37
C GLU A 82 12.21 -5.28 -8.43
N LEU A 83 12.18 -4.25 -9.29
CA LEU A 83 11.25 -4.19 -10.43
C LEU A 83 11.43 -5.37 -11.40
N CYS A 84 12.68 -5.71 -11.69
CA CYS A 84 13.01 -6.78 -12.63
C CYS A 84 12.65 -8.17 -12.07
N LEU A 85 12.76 -8.39 -10.75
CA LEU A 85 12.38 -9.63 -10.08
C LEU A 85 10.85 -9.79 -9.93
N ARG A 86 10.11 -8.69 -9.77
CA ARG A 86 8.63 -8.71 -9.73
C ARG A 86 8.01 -9.07 -11.09
N SER A 87 8.69 -8.74 -12.18
CA SER A 87 8.18 -8.97 -13.53
C SER A 87 8.14 -10.46 -13.87
N ASP A 88 7.06 -10.92 -14.52
CA ASP A 88 7.02 -12.29 -15.04
C ASP A 88 8.14 -12.51 -16.07
N SER A 89 9.03 -13.46 -15.79
CA SER A 89 10.15 -13.81 -16.66
C SER A 89 9.72 -14.36 -18.02
N PHE A 90 8.52 -14.92 -18.14
CA PHE A 90 7.99 -15.41 -19.40
C PHE A 90 7.57 -14.26 -20.31
N GLU A 91 6.87 -13.27 -19.76
CA GLU A 91 6.41 -12.09 -20.48
C GLU A 91 7.55 -11.07 -20.72
N TYR A 92 8.44 -10.91 -19.74
CA TYR A 92 9.53 -9.93 -19.73
C TYR A 92 10.93 -10.57 -19.55
N PRO A 93 11.38 -11.45 -20.47
CA PRO A 93 12.65 -12.17 -20.33
C PRO A 93 13.88 -11.23 -20.33
N GLY A 94 13.73 -10.02 -20.88
CA GLY A 94 14.77 -9.00 -20.81
C GLY A 94 15.03 -8.48 -19.39
N ARG A 95 13.98 -8.33 -18.58
CA ARG A 95 14.09 -7.88 -17.18
C ARG A 95 14.73 -8.96 -16.32
N ALA A 96 14.35 -10.23 -16.51
CA ALA A 96 14.99 -11.36 -15.83
C ALA A 96 16.51 -11.42 -16.07
N ARG A 97 16.97 -11.22 -17.31
CA ARG A 97 18.42 -11.15 -17.61
C ARG A 97 19.12 -9.97 -16.93
N ARG A 98 18.46 -8.81 -16.87
CA ARG A 98 19.00 -7.63 -16.20
C ARG A 98 19.06 -7.79 -14.69
N ALA A 99 18.11 -8.50 -14.08
CA ALA A 99 18.14 -8.81 -12.66
C ALA A 99 19.45 -9.51 -12.27
N VAL A 100 19.88 -10.53 -13.03
CA VAL A 100 21.15 -11.24 -12.79
C VAL A 100 22.35 -10.29 -12.83
N ILE A 101 22.43 -9.45 -13.87
CA ILE A 101 23.54 -8.50 -14.05
C ILE A 101 23.56 -7.46 -12.91
N LEU A 102 22.40 -6.93 -12.54
CA LEU A 102 22.27 -5.96 -11.45
C LEU A 102 22.66 -6.59 -10.12
N GLN A 103 22.21 -7.82 -9.86
CA GLN A 103 22.56 -8.55 -8.66
C GLN A 103 24.08 -8.74 -8.57
N GLU A 104 24.73 -9.31 -9.58
CA GLU A 104 26.19 -9.51 -9.60
C GLU A 104 26.96 -8.21 -9.32
N ARG A 105 26.51 -7.10 -9.94
CA ARG A 105 27.14 -5.79 -9.76
C ARG A 105 26.88 -5.19 -8.37
N ILE A 106 25.69 -5.35 -7.80
CA ILE A 106 25.41 -4.97 -6.41
C ILE A 106 26.27 -5.81 -5.46
N GLU A 107 26.46 -7.09 -5.76
CA GLU A 107 27.30 -7.95 -4.94
C GLU A 107 28.77 -7.51 -4.95
N GLU A 108 29.28 -7.06 -6.09
CA GLU A 108 30.63 -6.51 -6.20
C GLU A 108 30.81 -5.20 -5.39
N LEU A 109 29.80 -4.31 -5.44
CA LEU A 109 29.91 -2.94 -4.94
C LEU A 109 29.44 -2.75 -3.49
N ALA A 110 28.40 -3.47 -3.07
CA ALA A 110 27.78 -3.28 -1.76
C ALA A 110 28.54 -4.05 -0.66
N PRO A 111 29.00 -3.36 0.40
CA PRO A 111 29.67 -4.01 1.52
C PRO A 111 28.81 -5.13 2.15
N PRO A 112 29.42 -6.23 2.61
CA PRO A 112 28.71 -7.26 3.36
C PRO A 112 27.99 -6.67 4.58
N GLY A 113 26.71 -6.98 4.74
CA GLY A 113 25.88 -6.47 5.84
C GLY A 113 25.34 -5.04 5.65
N SER A 114 25.45 -4.47 4.46
CA SER A 114 24.79 -3.19 4.15
C SER A 114 23.28 -3.38 3.95
N THR A 115 22.53 -2.28 4.08
CA THR A 115 21.08 -2.26 3.84
C THR A 115 20.71 -2.65 2.42
N GLU A 116 21.57 -2.36 1.45
CA GLU A 116 21.41 -2.74 0.05
C GLU A 116 21.52 -4.25 -0.13
N ARG A 117 22.47 -4.90 0.57
CA ARG A 117 22.59 -6.37 0.57
C ARG A 117 21.37 -7.04 1.19
N GLU A 118 20.91 -6.54 2.33
CA GLU A 118 19.69 -7.04 2.98
C GLU A 118 18.47 -6.95 2.06
N ARG A 119 18.30 -5.81 1.36
CA ARG A 119 17.21 -5.66 0.38
C ARG A 119 17.32 -6.61 -0.81
N VAL A 120 18.53 -6.86 -1.32
CA VAL A 120 18.75 -7.86 -2.37
C VAL A 120 18.40 -9.26 -1.86
N ASP A 121 18.83 -9.61 -0.66
CA ASP A 121 18.55 -10.91 -0.04
C ASP A 121 17.05 -11.09 0.21
N ASP A 122 16.34 -10.04 0.62
CA ASP A 122 14.88 -10.06 0.78
C ASP A 122 14.16 -10.26 -0.57
N ALA A 123 14.59 -9.52 -1.60
CA ALA A 123 13.99 -9.57 -2.93
C ALA A 123 14.26 -10.90 -3.65
N THR A 124 15.47 -11.43 -3.51
CA THR A 124 15.88 -12.71 -4.13
C THR A 124 15.53 -13.91 -3.27
N GLY A 125 15.28 -13.72 -1.98
CA GLY A 125 14.88 -14.76 -1.05
C GLY A 125 13.61 -15.50 -1.50
N TRP A 126 12.76 -14.88 -2.32
CA TRP A 126 11.62 -15.58 -2.94
C TRP A 126 12.02 -16.61 -4.00
N ALA A 127 13.11 -16.37 -4.75
CA ALA A 127 13.56 -17.25 -5.82
C ALA A 127 14.32 -18.50 -5.32
N GLY A 128 14.80 -18.48 -4.07
CA GLY A 128 15.53 -19.59 -3.44
C GLY A 128 14.72 -20.42 -2.44
N ARG A 129 13.46 -20.03 -2.16
CA ARG A 129 12.62 -20.68 -1.15
C ARG A 129 12.04 -22.01 -1.67
N GLY A 130 12.08 -23.03 -0.82
CA GLY A 130 11.32 -24.25 -1.07
C GLY A 130 9.83 -23.98 -0.89
N TYR A 131 8.97 -24.78 -1.55
CA TYR A 131 7.50 -24.72 -1.43
C TYR A 131 6.97 -24.56 0.00
N TRP A 132 7.64 -25.17 0.98
CA TRP A 132 7.26 -25.10 2.40
C TRP A 132 7.59 -23.77 3.06
N ASP A 133 8.66 -23.09 2.65
CA ASP A 133 9.02 -21.78 3.16
C ASP A 133 8.04 -20.72 2.65
N ASP A 134 7.58 -20.84 1.40
CA ASP A 134 6.55 -19.98 0.83
C ASP A 134 5.20 -20.16 1.53
N LEU A 135 4.81 -21.40 1.85
CA LEU A 135 3.60 -21.66 2.65
C LEU A 135 3.70 -21.04 4.04
N ASN A 136 4.83 -21.19 4.73
CA ASN A 136 5.03 -20.62 6.06
C ASN A 136 5.01 -19.10 6.03
N LEU A 137 5.63 -18.48 5.02
CA LEU A 137 5.60 -17.05 4.80
C LEU A 137 4.19 -16.55 4.51
N ALA A 138 3.42 -17.25 3.67
CA ALA A 138 2.02 -16.93 3.40
C ALA A 138 1.15 -17.03 4.66
N VAL A 139 1.39 -18.03 5.52
CA VAL A 139 0.71 -18.15 6.82
C VAL A 139 1.12 -17.00 7.75
N ALA A 140 2.40 -16.66 7.84
CA ALA A 140 2.89 -15.56 8.67
C ALA A 140 2.32 -14.22 8.20
N HIS A 141 2.31 -13.94 6.89
CA HIS A 141 1.64 -12.78 6.31
C HIS A 141 0.14 -12.79 6.59
N GLY A 142 -0.53 -13.94 6.47
CA GLY A 142 -1.94 -14.09 6.80
C GLY A 142 -2.23 -13.75 8.26
N GLN A 143 -1.39 -14.21 9.20
CA GLN A 143 -1.50 -13.91 10.61
C GLN A 143 -1.22 -12.43 10.91
N ALA A 144 -0.18 -11.85 10.32
CA ALA A 144 0.15 -10.44 10.47
C ALA A 144 -0.97 -9.54 9.92
N GLN A 145 -1.51 -9.88 8.74
CA GLN A 145 -2.64 -9.18 8.13
C GLN A 145 -3.90 -9.31 8.99
N GLN A 146 -4.16 -10.49 9.55
CA GLN A 146 -5.28 -10.71 10.46
C GLN A 146 -5.14 -9.89 11.75
N ALA A 147 -3.94 -9.85 12.33
CA ALA A 147 -3.64 -9.05 13.52
C ALA A 147 -3.80 -7.55 13.25
N ALA A 148 -3.24 -7.04 12.14
CA ALA A 148 -3.38 -5.65 11.74
C ALA A 148 -4.85 -5.27 11.52
N THR A 149 -5.65 -6.16 10.93
CA THR A 149 -7.07 -5.87 10.69
C THR A 149 -7.91 -5.93 11.97
N ALA A 150 -7.57 -6.82 12.91
CA ALA A 150 -8.19 -6.87 14.23
C ALA A 150 -7.87 -5.61 15.04
N GLU A 151 -6.60 -5.21 15.06
CA GLU A 151 -6.14 -3.97 15.70
C GLU A 151 -6.87 -2.75 15.13
N GLN A 152 -6.96 -2.65 13.80
CA GLN A 152 -7.67 -1.55 13.14
C GLN A 152 -9.15 -1.47 13.57
N SER A 153 -9.83 -2.60 13.69
CA SER A 153 -11.23 -2.65 14.13
C SER A 153 -11.39 -2.15 15.58
N VAL A 154 -10.46 -2.52 16.47
CA VAL A 154 -10.41 -2.04 17.86
C VAL A 154 -10.14 -0.53 17.91
N LEU A 155 -9.19 -0.03 17.13
CA LEU A 155 -8.86 1.39 17.08
C LEU A 155 -10.03 2.25 16.59
N VAL A 156 -10.70 1.84 15.50
CA VAL A 156 -11.85 2.56 14.94
C VAL A 156 -13.02 2.55 15.91
N THR A 157 -13.34 1.41 16.52
CA THR A 157 -14.45 1.31 17.48
C THR A 157 -14.16 2.07 18.78
N GLY A 158 -12.91 2.05 19.25
CA GLY A 158 -12.44 2.86 20.36
C GLY A 158 -12.56 4.37 20.07
N ALA A 159 -12.14 4.80 18.88
CA ALA A 159 -12.26 6.20 18.44
C ALA A 159 -13.71 6.66 18.31
N LEU A 160 -14.59 5.83 17.74
CA LEU A 160 -16.03 6.09 17.67
C LEU A 160 -16.67 6.24 19.06
N ARG A 161 -16.23 5.44 20.05
CA ARG A 161 -16.71 5.52 21.43
C ARG A 161 -16.26 6.81 22.10
N ARG A 162 -15.01 7.23 21.92
CA ARG A 162 -14.49 8.52 22.42
C ARG A 162 -15.23 9.71 21.81
N ALA A 163 -15.41 9.69 20.49
CA ALA A 163 -16.17 10.72 19.78
C ALA A 163 -17.62 10.84 20.29
N ALA A 164 -18.28 9.71 20.59
CA ALA A 164 -19.62 9.72 21.17
C ALA A 164 -19.69 10.35 22.58
N ARG A 165 -18.58 10.41 23.31
CA ARG A 165 -18.47 11.10 24.61
C ARG A 165 -18.08 12.58 24.47
N GLY A 166 -17.92 13.09 23.25
CA GLY A 166 -17.47 14.47 23.00
C GLY A 166 -15.98 14.69 23.24
N GLU A 167 -15.19 13.61 23.38
CA GLU A 167 -13.73 13.72 23.46
C GLU A 167 -13.19 14.07 22.05
N SER A 168 -12.68 15.28 21.87
CA SER A 168 -12.02 15.68 20.63
C SER A 168 -10.67 14.97 20.52
N SER A 169 -10.39 14.38 19.35
CA SER A 169 -9.02 14.05 19.01
C SER A 169 -8.24 15.35 18.84
N GLU A 170 -7.09 15.48 19.51
CA GLU A 170 -6.10 16.50 19.14
C GLU A 170 -5.71 16.32 17.67
N GLY A 171 -5.34 17.43 17.04
CA GLY A 171 -5.34 17.63 15.59
C GLY A 171 -4.79 16.46 14.76
N THR A 172 -5.49 16.14 13.67
CA THR A 172 -5.16 15.06 12.73
C THR A 172 -3.90 15.27 11.90
N GLY A 173 -3.01 16.20 12.30
CA GLY A 173 -1.73 16.61 11.71
C GLY A 173 -1.33 16.03 10.34
N GLU A 174 -0.08 15.57 10.25
CA GLU A 174 0.44 14.80 9.11
C GLU A 174 0.55 13.30 9.46
N ASP A 175 0.01 12.88 10.60
CA ASP A 175 -0.07 11.48 10.98
C ASP A 175 -1.17 10.77 10.18
N LEU A 176 -0.74 9.89 9.27
CA LEU A 176 -1.61 9.07 8.42
C LEU A 176 -2.61 8.27 9.25
N ARG A 177 -2.17 7.60 10.32
CA ARG A 177 -3.06 6.73 11.11
C ARG A 177 -4.13 7.56 11.82
N ALA A 178 -3.77 8.72 12.37
CA ALA A 178 -4.72 9.63 12.99
C ALA A 178 -5.75 10.19 11.98
N ALA A 179 -5.29 10.55 10.77
CA ALA A 179 -6.16 11.06 9.71
C ALA A 179 -7.14 10.00 9.17
N GLU A 180 -6.67 8.77 8.95
CA GLU A 180 -7.51 7.63 8.56
C GLU A 180 -8.57 7.31 9.64
N LEU A 181 -8.17 7.31 10.92
CA LEU A 181 -9.09 7.08 12.03
C LEU A 181 -10.15 8.19 12.13
N ALA A 182 -9.76 9.45 11.96
CA ALA A 182 -10.70 10.57 11.98
C ALA A 182 -11.70 10.49 10.81
N ALA A 183 -11.23 10.17 9.61
CA ALA A 183 -12.09 9.94 8.45
C ALA A 183 -13.04 8.73 8.65
N ALA A 184 -12.57 7.66 9.30
CA ALA A 184 -13.39 6.50 9.61
C ALA A 184 -14.49 6.85 10.61
N VAL A 185 -14.16 7.64 11.64
CA VAL A 185 -15.12 8.17 12.60
C VAL A 185 -16.17 9.03 11.88
N GLU A 186 -15.75 9.98 11.04
CA GLU A 186 -16.65 10.84 10.27
C GLU A 186 -17.63 10.04 9.40
N MET A 187 -17.15 9.01 8.68
CA MET A 187 -17.98 8.17 7.79
C MET A 187 -18.94 7.22 8.50
N LEU A 188 -18.61 6.82 9.73
CA LEU A 188 -19.36 5.84 10.52
C LEU A 188 -20.16 6.47 11.67
N GLN A 189 -20.04 7.78 11.88
CA GLN A 189 -20.88 8.52 12.81
C GLN A 189 -22.36 8.53 12.37
N GLY A 190 -23.27 8.72 13.34
CA GLY A 190 -24.70 8.82 13.10
C GLY A 190 -25.49 7.52 13.27
N VAL A 191 -26.80 7.69 13.46
CA VAL A 191 -27.74 6.60 13.81
C VAL A 191 -27.84 5.57 12.68
N ARG A 192 -27.84 6.00 11.42
CA ARG A 192 -27.95 5.13 10.23
C ARG A 192 -26.77 4.16 10.08
N ASN A 193 -25.62 4.48 10.67
CA ASN A 193 -24.41 3.67 10.64
C ASN A 193 -24.26 2.77 11.90
N ALA A 194 -25.20 2.80 12.84
CA ALA A 194 -25.21 1.91 14.01
C ALA A 194 -25.05 0.41 13.67
N PRO A 195 -25.77 -0.18 12.69
CA PRO A 195 -25.58 -1.59 12.37
C PRO A 195 -24.18 -1.88 11.81
N LEU A 196 -23.61 -0.97 11.00
CA LEU A 196 -22.26 -1.13 10.47
C LEU A 196 -21.20 -1.07 11.58
N ARG A 197 -21.39 -0.18 12.58
CA ARG A 197 -20.50 -0.12 13.75
C ARG A 197 -20.53 -1.41 14.57
N LEU A 198 -21.71 -2.03 14.70
CA LEU A 198 -21.83 -3.32 15.38
C LEU A 198 -21.10 -4.43 14.62
N LEU A 199 -21.27 -4.50 13.30
CA LEU A 199 -20.56 -5.46 12.45
C LEU A 199 -19.04 -5.29 12.56
N LEU A 200 -18.53 -4.06 12.62
CA LEU A 200 -17.10 -3.81 12.78
C LEU A 200 -16.58 -4.15 14.18
N ALA A 201 -17.38 -3.91 15.23
CA ALA A 201 -17.01 -4.29 16.59
C ALA A 201 -16.94 -5.83 16.77
N HIS A 202 -17.79 -6.57 16.07
CA HIS A 202 -17.87 -8.02 16.11
C HIS A 202 -17.46 -8.65 14.77
N ARG A 203 -16.43 -8.11 14.12
CA ARG A 203 -16.09 -8.47 12.73
C ARG A 203 -15.94 -9.97 12.52
N VAL A 204 -15.15 -10.66 13.34
CA VAL A 204 -14.95 -12.11 13.20
C VAL A 204 -16.27 -12.88 13.33
N GLU A 205 -17.06 -12.58 14.36
CA GLU A 205 -18.36 -13.21 14.61
C GLU A 205 -19.34 -12.91 13.46
N ALA A 206 -19.35 -11.67 12.94
CA ALA A 206 -20.18 -11.27 11.82
C ALA A 206 -19.85 -12.03 10.54
N TYR A 207 -18.56 -12.27 10.25
CA TYR A 207 -18.12 -13.08 9.11
C TYR A 207 -18.57 -14.54 9.27
N VAL A 208 -18.34 -15.13 10.43
CA VAL A 208 -18.71 -16.53 10.71
C VAL A 208 -20.22 -16.71 10.63
N LEU A 209 -21.00 -15.84 11.27
CA LEU A 209 -22.46 -15.91 11.25
C LEU A 209 -23.02 -15.69 9.85
N THR A 210 -22.48 -14.72 9.10
CA THR A 210 -22.90 -14.46 7.71
C THR A 210 -22.58 -15.65 6.81
N PHE A 211 -21.40 -16.27 6.96
CA PHE A 211 -21.03 -17.45 6.22
C PHE A 211 -21.99 -18.62 6.49
N LEU A 212 -22.25 -18.93 7.77
CA LEU A 212 -23.15 -20.00 8.17
C LEU A 212 -24.59 -19.74 7.69
N ALA A 213 -25.08 -18.51 7.83
CA ALA A 213 -26.41 -18.12 7.37
C ALA A 213 -26.54 -18.18 5.84
N SER A 214 -25.50 -17.73 5.12
CA SER A 214 -25.43 -17.79 3.65
C SER A 214 -25.51 -19.23 3.14
N PHE A 215 -24.69 -20.11 3.72
CA PHE A 215 -24.66 -21.52 3.36
C PHE A 215 -25.97 -22.22 3.73
N GLY A 216 -26.49 -21.96 4.93
CA GLY A 216 -27.76 -22.49 5.40
C GLY A 216 -28.93 -22.09 4.50
N LEU A 217 -29.04 -20.81 4.14
CA LEU A 217 -30.09 -20.32 3.25
C LEU A 217 -30.04 -21.00 1.87
N ASN A 218 -28.84 -21.12 1.29
CA ASN A 218 -28.68 -21.79 0.00
C ASN A 218 -29.06 -23.28 0.09
N LYS A 219 -28.66 -23.97 1.17
CA LYS A 219 -29.03 -25.38 1.39
C LYS A 219 -30.53 -25.57 1.56
N VAL A 220 -31.18 -24.73 2.36
CA VAL A 220 -32.64 -24.80 2.58
C VAL A 220 -33.40 -24.57 1.26
N LEU A 221 -32.97 -23.61 0.44
CA LEU A 221 -33.60 -23.32 -0.85
C LEU A 221 -33.43 -24.45 -1.88
N VAL A 222 -32.32 -25.18 -1.82
CA VAL A 222 -32.11 -26.36 -2.67
C VAL A 222 -32.91 -27.56 -2.17
N TRP A 223 -32.91 -27.81 -0.85
CA TRP A 223 -33.64 -28.92 -0.24
C TRP A 223 -35.15 -28.79 -0.29
N SER A 224 -35.69 -27.57 -0.35
CA SER A 224 -37.11 -27.34 -0.54
C SER A 224 -37.61 -27.71 -1.95
N GLY A 225 -36.70 -28.04 -2.88
CA GLY A 225 -37.02 -28.37 -4.26
C GLY A 225 -37.49 -27.17 -5.09
N VAL A 226 -37.38 -25.95 -4.53
CA VAL A 226 -37.76 -24.71 -5.22
C VAL A 226 -36.72 -24.32 -6.27
N LEU A 227 -35.45 -24.66 -6.03
CA LEU A 227 -34.33 -24.36 -6.93
C LEU A 227 -33.36 -25.54 -6.96
N ASP A 228 -32.83 -25.90 -8.14
CA ASP A 228 -31.73 -26.87 -8.26
C ASP A 228 -30.38 -26.28 -7.80
N PHE A 229 -30.28 -24.94 -7.77
CA PHE A 229 -29.11 -24.19 -7.35
C PHE A 229 -29.51 -22.83 -6.75
N SER A 230 -28.84 -22.40 -5.67
CA SER A 230 -29.15 -21.13 -5.01
C SER A 230 -27.89 -20.35 -4.64
N LEU A 231 -27.88 -19.05 -4.98
CA LEU A 231 -26.88 -18.06 -4.57
C LEU A 231 -27.49 -16.94 -3.73
N TRP A 232 -28.75 -17.05 -3.30
CA TRP A 232 -29.44 -15.99 -2.55
C TRP A 232 -28.76 -15.66 -1.22
N GLY A 233 -28.09 -16.63 -0.60
CA GLY A 233 -27.25 -16.44 0.58
C GLY A 233 -26.11 -15.44 0.37
N TRP A 234 -25.68 -15.17 -0.86
CA TRP A 234 -24.64 -14.16 -1.12
C TRP A 234 -25.10 -12.74 -0.80
N LEU A 235 -26.41 -12.45 -0.86
CA LEU A 235 -26.94 -11.13 -0.50
C LEU A 235 -26.69 -10.78 0.98
N LEU A 236 -26.53 -11.79 1.85
CA LEU A 236 -26.23 -11.57 3.27
C LEU A 236 -24.84 -10.94 3.49
N TRP A 237 -23.95 -11.01 2.50
CA TRP A 237 -22.63 -10.37 2.57
C TRP A 237 -22.68 -8.85 2.36
N ALA A 238 -23.77 -8.31 1.78
CA ALA A 238 -23.84 -6.90 1.41
C ALA A 238 -23.54 -5.92 2.57
N PRO A 239 -24.08 -6.11 3.80
CA PRO A 239 -23.78 -5.22 4.93
C PRO A 239 -22.31 -5.25 5.37
N ILE A 240 -21.67 -6.43 5.32
CA ILE A 240 -20.25 -6.59 5.65
C ILE A 240 -19.40 -5.87 4.60
N LEU A 241 -19.65 -6.13 3.32
CA LEU A 241 -18.94 -5.50 2.22
C LEU A 241 -19.12 -3.98 2.23
N MET A 242 -20.31 -3.49 2.60
CA MET A 242 -20.58 -2.06 2.78
C MET A 242 -19.76 -1.45 3.92
N ALA A 243 -19.65 -2.14 5.06
CA ALA A 243 -18.81 -1.67 6.17
C ALA A 243 -17.33 -1.61 5.77
N GLU A 244 -16.83 -2.61 5.06
CA GLU A 244 -15.46 -2.63 4.55
C GLU A 244 -15.19 -1.58 3.47
N ALA A 245 -16.14 -1.38 2.56
CA ALA A 245 -16.05 -0.32 1.55
C ALA A 245 -15.95 1.05 2.21
N LYS A 246 -16.74 1.31 3.26
CA LYS A 246 -16.62 2.56 4.03
C LYS A 246 -15.27 2.72 4.73
N LEU A 247 -14.71 1.65 5.30
CA LEU A 247 -13.36 1.71 5.87
C LEU A 247 -12.29 1.99 4.82
N ARG A 248 -12.39 1.38 3.63
CA ARG A 248 -11.47 1.65 2.51
C ARG A 248 -11.59 3.09 2.03
N GLN A 249 -12.81 3.61 1.90
CA GLN A 249 -13.07 5.02 1.57
C GLN A 249 -12.51 5.97 2.63
N ALA A 250 -12.68 5.64 3.91
CA ALA A 250 -12.12 6.42 5.01
C ALA A 250 -10.59 6.44 5.00
N LYS A 251 -9.94 5.30 4.72
CA LYS A 251 -8.48 5.25 4.55
C LYS A 251 -8.03 6.18 3.43
N LYS A 252 -8.64 6.04 2.25
CA LYS A 252 -8.33 6.87 1.09
C LYS A 252 -8.51 8.36 1.39
N LEU A 253 -9.61 8.74 2.04
CA LEU A 253 -9.87 10.12 2.42
C LEU A 253 -8.85 10.65 3.46
N GLY A 254 -8.47 9.83 4.45
CA GLY A 254 -7.43 10.17 5.42
C GLY A 254 -6.08 10.40 4.75
N GLN A 255 -5.71 9.50 3.85
CA GLN A 255 -4.49 9.57 3.04
C GLN A 255 -4.46 10.83 2.16
N GLU A 256 -5.53 11.10 1.41
CA GLU A 256 -5.68 12.31 0.58
C GLU A 256 -5.51 13.59 1.41
N ARG A 257 -6.09 13.64 2.61
CA ARG A 257 -5.95 14.80 3.52
C ARG A 257 -4.51 15.00 3.98
N VAL A 258 -3.77 13.93 4.26
CA VAL A 258 -2.36 14.01 4.69
C VAL A 258 -1.47 14.42 3.52
N ILE A 259 -1.67 13.82 2.35
CA ILE A 259 -0.96 14.21 1.11
C ILE A 259 -1.16 15.71 0.85
N ALA A 260 -2.40 16.20 0.90
CA ALA A 260 -2.71 17.61 0.68
C ALA A 260 -2.03 18.54 1.72
N ARG A 261 -1.91 18.11 2.97
CA ARG A 261 -1.21 18.88 4.03
C ARG A 261 0.29 18.93 3.79
N ILE A 262 0.91 17.79 3.47
CA ILE A 262 2.35 17.71 3.13
C ILE A 262 2.64 18.61 1.94
N GLN A 263 1.84 18.52 0.87
CA GLN A 263 1.95 19.39 -0.30
C GLN A 263 1.83 20.86 0.09
N ALA A 264 0.78 21.25 0.83
CA ALA A 264 0.58 22.63 1.25
C ALA A 264 1.71 23.16 2.15
N ARG A 265 2.33 22.31 2.97
CA ARG A 265 3.48 22.68 3.81
C ARG A 265 4.72 22.96 2.96
N HIS A 266 5.01 22.09 1.99
CA HIS A 266 6.11 22.29 1.05
C HIS A 266 5.88 23.50 0.14
N ASP A 267 4.63 23.75 -0.29
CA ASP A 267 4.28 24.90 -1.12
C ASP A 267 4.34 26.23 -0.33
N LYS A 268 4.06 26.22 0.98
CA LYS A 268 4.25 27.40 1.86
C LYS A 268 5.72 27.72 2.10
N THR A 269 6.55 26.69 2.21
CA THR A 269 8.01 26.82 2.35
C THR A 269 8.65 27.42 1.08
N HIS A 270 7.88 27.47 -0.02
CA HIS A 270 8.25 28.05 -1.31
C HIS A 270 7.79 29.52 -1.49
N LEU A 271 6.94 30.09 -0.61
CA LEU A 271 6.53 31.49 -0.72
C LEU A 271 7.68 32.43 -0.26
N PRO A 272 8.13 33.38 -1.11
CA PRO A 272 9.19 34.33 -0.77
C PRO A 272 8.79 35.35 0.31
#